data_AF-A0A3C0GS48-F1
#
_entry.id   AF-A0A3C0GS48-F1
#
_cell.length_a   1.000
_cell.length_b   1.000
_cell.length_c   1.000
_cell.angle_alpha   90.00
_cell.angle_beta   90.00
_cell.angle_gamma   90.00
#
_symmetry.space_group_name_H-M   'P 1'
#
loop_
_entity.id
_entity.type
_entity.pdbx_description
1 polymer ?
#
loop_
_entity_poly.entity_id
_entity_poly.type
_entity_poly.pdbx_seq_one_letter_code
_entity_poly.pdbx_strand_id
1 'polypeptide(L)'
;MPKKIQARKSSIHGNGVFALAPIKQGERVIQYKGLLRSHADVDADDTGDVESGHTFLFTLNDDYVIDANYKGNDARWLNHSCDPNCEAVIEEAEG
;
A
#
# COMPACT_ATOMS: atom_id res chain seq x y z
N MET A 1 -5.92 4.96 -20.01
CA MET A 1 -7.26 4.86 -19.35
C MET A 1 -7.37 5.97 -18.31
N PRO A 2 -8.56 6.56 -18.09
CA PRO A 2 -8.73 7.55 -17.04
C PRO A 2 -8.48 6.93 -15.66
N LYS A 3 -7.96 7.73 -14.72
CA LYS A 3 -7.72 7.30 -13.34
C LYS A 3 -9.07 6.96 -12.69
N LYS A 4 -9.26 5.72 -12.22
CA LYS A 4 -10.49 5.27 -11.53
C LYS A 4 -10.49 5.51 -10.03
N ILE A 5 -9.38 6.00 -9.47
CA ILE A 5 -9.23 6.24 -8.03
C ILE A 5 -8.61 7.61 -7.75
N GLN A 6 -8.84 8.13 -6.54
CA GLN A 6 -8.21 9.36 -6.07
C GLN A 6 -7.94 9.31 -4.56
N ALA A 7 -6.75 9.76 -4.15
CA ALA A 7 -6.45 10.00 -2.75
C ALA A 7 -7.14 11.28 -2.25
N ARG A 8 -7.82 11.20 -1.11
CA ARG A 8 -8.48 12.33 -0.42
C ARG A 8 -8.39 12.13 1.09
N LYS A 9 -8.82 13.11 1.89
CA LYS A 9 -8.96 12.92 3.35
C LYS A 9 -10.00 11.85 3.65
N SER A 10 -9.67 10.92 4.55
CA SER A 10 -10.59 9.89 5.00
C SER A 10 -11.29 10.32 6.27
N SER A 11 -12.54 9.88 6.44
CA SER A 11 -13.27 9.99 7.72
C SER A 11 -12.85 8.93 8.74
N ILE A 12 -12.10 7.91 8.32
CA ILE A 12 -11.61 6.82 9.19
C ILE A 12 -10.28 7.25 9.83
N HIS A 13 -9.27 7.47 8.99
CA HIS A 13 -7.93 7.87 9.44
C HIS A 13 -7.17 8.57 8.32
N GLY A 14 -6.49 9.68 8.64
CA GLY A 14 -5.55 10.35 7.73
C GLY A 14 -6.10 10.57 6.31
N ASN A 15 -5.42 9.98 5.33
CA ASN A 15 -5.85 9.95 3.93
C ASN A 15 -6.50 8.60 3.59
N GLY A 16 -7.30 8.59 2.53
CA GLY A 16 -7.98 7.41 2.00
C GLY A 16 -7.94 7.42 0.47
N VAL A 17 -8.21 6.28 -0.15
CA VAL A 17 -8.39 6.17 -1.61
C VAL A 17 -9.85 5.90 -1.93
N PHE A 18 -10.39 6.67 -2.88
CA PHE A 18 -11.80 6.65 -3.26
C PHE A 18 -11.96 6.32 -4.74
N ALA A 19 -12.94 5.48 -5.07
CA ALA A 19 -13.32 5.21 -6.45
C ALA A 19 -13.98 6.43 -7.09
N LEU A 20 -13.58 6.76 -8.32
CA LEU A 20 -14.17 7.80 -9.17
C LEU A 20 -15.11 7.22 -10.24
N ALA A 21 -15.06 5.90 -10.43
CA ALA A 21 -15.87 5.15 -11.38
C ALA A 21 -16.07 3.71 -10.86
N PRO A 22 -17.05 2.96 -11.39
CA PRO A 22 -17.20 1.56 -11.06
C PRO A 22 -15.93 0.73 -11.35
N ILE A 23 -15.55 -0.09 -10.38
CA ILE A 23 -14.45 -1.06 -10.44
C ILE A 23 -15.09 -2.44 -10.32
N LYS A 24 -14.83 -3.32 -11.30
CA LYS A 24 -15.40 -4.68 -11.28
C LYS A 24 -14.62 -5.56 -10.32
N GLN A 25 -15.28 -6.59 -9.77
CA GLN A 25 -14.58 -7.64 -9.05
C GLN A 25 -13.48 -8.27 -9.93
N GLY A 26 -12.29 -8.45 -9.36
CA GLY A 26 -11.11 -8.95 -10.06
C GLY A 26 -10.35 -7.91 -10.89
N GLU A 27 -10.83 -6.66 -11.00
CA GLU A 27 -10.12 -5.60 -11.71
C GLU A 27 -8.92 -5.11 -10.86
N ARG A 28 -7.73 -5.05 -11.47
CA ARG A 28 -6.54 -4.49 -10.83
C ARG A 28 -6.71 -2.99 -10.57
N VAL A 29 -6.68 -2.59 -9.29
CA VAL A 29 -6.91 -1.19 -8.88
C VAL A 29 -5.65 -0.34 -9.03
N ILE A 30 -4.59 -0.72 -8.32
CA ILE A 30 -3.30 -0.02 -8.28
C ILE A 30 -2.23 -0.99 -7.76
N GLN A 31 -1.01 -0.89 -8.30
CA GLN A 31 0.15 -1.58 -7.73
C GLN A 31 0.60 -0.84 -6.46
N TYR A 32 0.85 -1.57 -5.38
CA TYR A 32 1.47 -1.01 -4.18
C TYR A 32 2.96 -0.75 -4.46
N LYS A 33 3.34 0.53 -4.58
CA LYS A 33 4.73 0.93 -4.87
C LYS A 33 5.43 1.38 -3.61
N GLY A 34 6.73 1.15 -3.57
CA GLY A 34 7.65 1.58 -2.52
C GLY A 34 9.07 1.16 -2.88
N LEU A 35 10.01 1.42 -1.98
CA LEU A 35 11.37 0.90 -2.08
C LEU A 35 11.37 -0.59 -1.72
N LEU A 36 12.02 -1.43 -2.52
CA LEU A 36 12.30 -2.82 -2.17
C LEU A 36 13.46 -2.85 -1.17
N ARG A 37 13.25 -3.43 0.01
CA ARG A 37 14.22 -3.48 1.11
C ARG A 37 14.28 -4.89 1.69
N SER A 38 15.38 -5.23 2.35
CA SER A 38 15.42 -6.45 3.17
C SER A 38 14.71 -6.24 4.51
N HIS A 39 14.32 -7.31 5.19
CA HIS A 39 13.80 -7.22 6.56
C HIS A 39 14.79 -6.54 7.51
N ALA A 40 16.08 -6.86 7.40
CA ALA A 40 17.13 -6.22 8.22
C ALA A 40 17.24 -4.71 7.97
N ASP A 41 17.09 -4.25 6.72
CA ASP A 41 17.08 -2.82 6.41
C ASP A 41 15.89 -2.10 7.03
N VAL A 42 14.72 -2.75 7.10
CA VAL A 42 13.49 -2.19 7.68
C VAL A 42 13.59 -2.16 9.20
N ASP A 43 14.07 -3.23 9.83
CA ASP A 43 14.22 -3.32 11.29
C ASP A 43 15.27 -2.36 11.85
N ALA A 44 16.32 -2.07 11.07
CA ALA A 44 17.36 -1.11 11.44
C ALA A 44 16.91 0.35 11.27
N ASP A 45 15.78 0.59 10.62
CA ASP A 45 15.28 1.93 10.31
C ASP A 45 14.34 2.46 11.40
N ASP A 46 14.74 3.56 12.04
CA ASP A 46 13.97 4.24 13.08
C ASP A 46 13.05 5.33 12.54
N THR A 47 13.02 5.54 11.22
CA THR A 47 12.23 6.61 10.58
C THR A 47 10.77 6.24 10.36
N GLY A 48 10.36 5.01 10.72
CA GLY A 48 8.95 4.69 10.86
C GLY A 48 8.31 5.72 11.78
N ASP A 49 7.18 6.28 11.37
CA ASP A 49 6.49 7.29 12.18
C ASP A 49 5.83 6.62 13.38
N VAL A 50 6.65 6.39 14.42
CA VAL A 50 6.25 5.75 15.68
C VAL A 50 5.19 6.60 16.39
N GLU A 51 5.16 7.92 16.12
CA GLU A 51 4.17 8.83 16.68
C GLU A 51 2.79 8.70 16.02
N SER A 52 2.71 8.44 14.71
CA SER A 52 1.43 8.15 14.04
C SER A 52 1.05 6.67 14.02
N GLY A 53 1.99 5.77 14.34
CA GLY A 53 1.79 4.31 14.25
C GLY A 53 1.61 3.82 12.81
N HIS A 54 2.00 4.62 11.82
CA HIS A 54 1.84 4.29 10.41
C HIS A 54 3.01 3.45 9.87
N THR A 55 2.74 2.18 9.61
CA THR A 55 3.60 1.31 8.82
C THR A 55 3.05 1.13 7.41
N PHE A 56 3.78 1.60 6.40
CA PHE A 56 3.45 1.40 4.98
C PHE A 56 4.30 0.27 4.38
N LEU A 57 4.38 -0.84 5.11
CA LEU A 57 5.21 -1.99 4.79
C LEU A 57 4.33 -3.11 4.25
N PHE A 58 4.75 -3.73 3.14
CA PHE A 58 4.19 -4.98 2.65
C PHE A 58 5.30 -6.01 2.45
N THR A 59 5.26 -7.08 3.23
CA THR A 59 6.13 -8.25 3.05
C THR A 59 5.80 -8.93 1.74
N LEU A 60 6.81 -9.17 0.91
CA LEU A 60 6.68 -9.96 -0.32
C LEU A 60 7.01 -11.42 -0.04
N ASN A 61 8.13 -11.67 0.64
CA ASN A 61 8.63 -13.00 1.00
C ASN A 61 9.61 -12.90 2.19
N ASP A 62 10.32 -13.98 2.48
CA ASP A 62 11.27 -14.08 3.60
C ASP A 62 12.47 -13.13 3.49
N ASP A 63 12.76 -12.65 2.28
CA ASP A 63 13.91 -11.77 2.03
C ASP A 63 13.51 -10.31 1.90
N TYR A 64 12.34 -10.04 1.29
CA TYR A 64 11.99 -8.70 0.79
C TYR A 64 10.68 -8.13 1.34
N VAL A 65 10.72 -6.82 1.55
CA VAL A 65 9.61 -5.95 1.94
C VAL A 65 9.52 -4.78 0.96
N ILE A 66 8.31 -4.38 0.58
CA ILE A 66 8.05 -3.08 -0.05
C ILE A 66 7.76 -2.06 1.03
N ASP A 67 8.58 -1.02 1.09
CA ASP A 67 8.43 0.10 2.02
C ASP A 67 7.93 1.34 1.26
N ALA A 68 6.64 1.63 1.40
CA ALA A 68 5.99 2.76 0.74
C ALA A 68 6.16 4.10 1.49
N ASN A 69 6.91 4.15 2.60
CA ASN A 69 7.42 5.41 3.13
C ASN A 69 8.31 6.11 2.10
N TYR A 70 9.10 5.32 1.37
CA TYR A 70 10.01 5.79 0.35
C TYR A 70 9.50 5.45 -1.04
N LYS A 71 9.41 6.46 -1.92
CA LYS A 71 8.99 6.29 -3.31
C LYS A 71 7.61 5.60 -3.48
N GLY A 72 6.74 5.76 -2.48
CA GLY A 72 5.38 5.24 -2.51
C GLY A 72 4.45 5.96 -3.51
N ASN A 73 3.28 5.39 -3.73
CA ASN A 73 2.19 5.99 -4.50
C ASN A 73 0.89 6.04 -3.68
N ASP A 74 -0.21 6.48 -4.30
CA ASP A 74 -1.52 6.61 -3.63
C ASP A 74 -2.00 5.31 -2.95
N ALA A 75 -1.50 4.13 -3.33
CA ALA A 75 -1.88 2.86 -2.71
C ALA A 75 -1.55 2.79 -1.22
N ARG A 76 -0.53 3.53 -0.76
CA ARG A 76 -0.17 3.59 0.68
C ARG A 76 -1.29 4.19 1.53
N TRP A 77 -2.21 4.94 0.93
CA TRP A 77 -3.35 5.54 1.64
C TRP A 77 -4.61 4.67 1.61
N LEU A 78 -4.55 3.43 1.10
CA LEU A 78 -5.61 2.46 1.29
C LEU A 78 -5.64 2.07 2.78
N ASN A 79 -6.73 2.38 3.46
CA ASN A 79 -6.87 2.05 4.87
C ASN A 79 -7.15 0.57 5.09
N HIS A 80 -6.73 0.07 6.24
CA HIS A 80 -7.10 -1.26 6.74
C HIS A 80 -8.61 -1.32 7.08
N SER A 81 -9.25 -2.45 6.80
CA SER A 81 -10.59 -2.80 7.24
C SER A 81 -10.68 -4.31 7.46
N CYS A 82 -11.35 -4.75 8.52
CA CYS A 82 -11.68 -6.17 8.74
C CYS A 82 -12.75 -6.69 7.77
N ASP A 83 -13.53 -5.79 7.17
CA ASP A 83 -14.48 -6.07 6.07
C ASP A 83 -14.06 -5.23 4.86
N PRO A 84 -13.01 -5.65 4.12
CA PRO A 84 -12.44 -4.85 3.04
C PRO A 84 -13.22 -5.04 1.73
N ASN A 85 -13.07 -4.08 0.81
CA ASN A 85 -13.61 -4.16 -0.55
C ASN A 85 -12.54 -4.34 -1.64
N CYS A 86 -11.28 -4.47 -1.22
CA CYS A 86 -10.12 -4.73 -2.06
C CYS A 86 -9.21 -5.73 -1.33
N GLU A 87 -8.48 -6.54 -2.10
CA GLU A 87 -7.47 -7.45 -1.57
C GLU A 87 -6.09 -7.14 -2.17
N ALA A 88 -5.03 -7.44 -1.43
CA ALA A 88 -3.68 -7.44 -1.95
C ALA A 88 -3.42 -8.81 -2.61
N VAL A 89 -2.79 -8.78 -3.78
CA VAL A 89 -2.33 -10.00 -4.46
C VAL A 89 -0.85 -9.83 -4.73
N ILE A 90 -0.06 -10.78 -4.24
CA ILE A 90 1.38 -10.85 -4.45
C ILE A 90 1.62 -11.71 -5.69
N GLU A 91 2.36 -11.18 -6.66
CA GLU A 91 2.78 -11.90 -7.85
C GLU A 91 4.31 -11.93 -7.88
N GLU A 92 4.87 -13.14 -7.87
CA GLU A 92 6.28 -13.34 -8.16
C GLU A 92 6.44 -13.47 -9.69
N ALA A 93 7.29 -12.63 -10.27
CA ALA A 93 7.67 -12.80 -11.67
C ALA A 93 8.75 -13.88 -11.74
N GLU A 94 8.49 -14.96 -12.45
CA GLU A 94 9.55 -15.86 -12.90
C GLU A 94 10.45 -15.07 -13.87
N GLY A 95 11.72 -14.90 -13.48
CA GLY A 95 12.75 -14.27 -14.29
C GLY A 95 13.25 -15.17 -15.41
#